data_AF-D6RA85-F1
#
_entry.id   AF-D6RA85-F1
#
_cell.length_a   1.000
_cell.length_b   1.000
_cell.length_c   1.000
_cell.angle_alpha   90.00
_cell.angle_beta   90.00
_cell.angle_gamma   90.00
#
_symmetry.space_group_name_H-M   'P 1'
#
loop_
_entity.id
_entity.type
_entity.pdbx_description
1 polymer ?
#
loop_
_entity_poly.entity_id
_entity_poly.type
_entity_poly.pdbx_seq_one_letter_code
_entity_poly.pdbx_strand_id
1 'polypeptide(L)'
;MAQTDKPTCIPPELPKMLKEFAKAAIRAQPQDLIQWGADYFEALSRGETPPVRERSERVALCNWAELTPELLKILHSQVAGRLIIRAEELAQMWKVVNLPTD
;
A
#
# COMPACT_ATOMS: atom_id res chain seq x y z
N MET A 1 20.59 -6.84 36.51
CA MET A 1 20.07 -5.78 35.61
C MET A 1 19.97 -4.51 36.44
N ALA A 2 20.76 -3.48 36.13
CA ALA A 2 20.85 -2.27 36.96
C ALA A 2 19.50 -1.54 36.93
N GLN A 3 18.86 -1.42 38.10
CA GLN A 3 17.71 -0.54 38.28
C GLN A 3 18.23 0.89 38.45
N THR A 4 17.99 1.73 37.45
CA THR A 4 18.23 3.16 37.57
C THR A 4 17.03 3.78 38.24
N ASP A 5 17.14 4.01 39.55
CA ASP A 5 16.19 4.72 40.41
C ASP A 5 16.21 6.24 40.11
N LYS A 6 15.88 6.59 38.87
CA LYS A 6 15.55 7.97 38.50
C LYS A 6 14.03 7.97 38.32
N PRO A 7 13.25 8.82 39.01
CA PRO A 7 11.84 8.93 38.73
C PRO A 7 11.73 9.43 37.29
N THR A 8 11.48 8.51 36.36
CA THR A 8 11.23 8.81 34.97
C THR A 8 9.91 9.57 34.97
N CYS A 9 9.99 10.90 35.03
CA CYS A 9 8.84 11.77 34.92
C CYS A 9 8.38 11.70 33.47
N ILE A 10 7.64 10.64 33.14
CA ILE A 10 7.05 10.44 31.82
C ILE A 10 5.93 11.49 31.72
N PRO A 11 5.97 12.40 30.74
CA PRO A 11 4.87 13.33 30.52
C PRO A 11 3.58 12.53 30.32
N PRO A 12 2.49 12.83 31.04
CA PRO A 12 1.26 12.05 30.96
C PRO A 12 0.62 12.07 29.56
N GLU A 13 1.01 13.03 28.72
CA GLU A 13 0.56 13.20 27.34
C GLU A 13 1.31 12.30 26.35
N LEU A 14 2.56 11.91 26.67
CA LEU A 14 3.43 11.16 25.77
C LEU A 14 2.82 9.81 25.34
N PRO A 15 2.27 8.97 26.26
CA PRO A 15 1.66 7.70 25.88
C PRO A 15 0.48 7.88 24.92
N LYS A 16 -0.34 8.93 25.14
CA LYS A 16 -1.48 9.25 24.30
C LYS A 16 -1.04 9.68 22.90
N MET A 17 0.00 10.50 22.83
CA MET A 17 0.57 10.99 21.57
C MET A 17 1.13 9.84 20.71
N LEU A 18 1.90 8.94 21.33
CA LEU A 18 2.42 7.74 20.65
C LEU A 18 1.30 6.81 20.19
N LYS A 19 0.22 6.69 20.97
CA LYS A 19 -0.95 5.89 20.59
C LYS A 19 -1.65 6.44 19.35
N GLU A 20 -1.87 7.76 19.30
CA GLU A 20 -2.49 8.38 18.12
C GLU A 20 -1.56 8.35 16.91
N PHE A 21 -0.25 8.53 17.10
CA PHE A 21 0.75 8.32 16.05
C PHE A 21 0.68 6.90 15.48
N ALA A 22 0.72 5.87 16.32
CA ALA A 22 0.67 4.48 15.88
C ALA A 22 -0.64 4.16 15.15
N LYS A 23 -1.77 4.67 15.66
CA LYS A 23 -3.07 4.52 15.02
C LYS A 23 -3.14 5.22 13.66
N ALA A 24 -2.55 6.39 13.53
CA ALA A 24 -2.44 7.10 12.26
C ALA A 24 -1.51 6.37 11.28
N ALA A 25 -0.38 5.83 11.76
CA ALA A 25 0.56 5.05 10.95
C ALA A 25 -0.08 3.77 10.39
N ILE A 26 -0.83 3.03 11.22
CA ILE A 26 -1.57 1.84 10.79
C ILE A 26 -2.61 2.16 9.72
N ARG A 27 -3.29 3.31 9.83
CA ARG A 27 -4.28 3.76 8.84
C ARG A 27 -3.65 4.27 7.55
N ALA A 28 -2.54 4.98 7.67
CA ALA A 28 -1.83 5.54 6.52
C ALA A 28 -1.03 4.47 5.76
N GLN A 29 -0.57 3.40 6.44
CA GLN A 29 0.35 2.39 5.90
C GLN A 29 1.42 3.04 4.99
N PRO A 30 2.23 3.97 5.52
CA PRO A 30 3.21 4.67 4.71
C PRO A 30 4.30 3.71 4.21
N GLN A 31 4.76 3.93 2.98
CA GLN A 31 5.88 3.17 2.43
C GLN A 31 7.20 3.47 3.19
N ASP A 32 7.36 4.71 3.65
CA ASP A 32 8.44 5.15 4.52
C ASP A 32 7.87 5.72 5.83
N LEU A 33 8.03 4.97 6.92
CA LEU A 33 7.53 5.35 8.24
C LEU A 33 8.29 6.52 8.86
N ILE A 34 9.59 6.66 8.55
CA ILE A 34 10.45 7.68 9.16
C ILE A 34 10.10 9.04 8.58
N GLN A 35 10.06 9.12 7.24
CA GLN A 35 9.67 10.36 6.55
C GLN A 35 8.24 10.74 6.92
N TRP A 36 7.29 9.79 6.86
CA TRP A 36 5.91 10.05 7.24
C TRP A 36 5.77 10.51 8.69
N GLY A 37 6.60 9.97 9.59
CA GLY A 37 6.59 10.38 10.99
C GLY A 37 7.09 11.81 11.21
N ALA A 38 8.13 12.23 10.48
CA ALA A 38 8.60 13.62 10.49
C ALA A 38 7.48 14.57 10.05
N ASP A 39 6.83 14.26 8.92
CA ASP A 39 5.72 15.06 8.39
C ASP A 39 4.52 15.07 9.34
N TYR A 40 4.21 13.93 9.99
CA TYR A 40 3.13 13.80 10.96
C TYR A 40 3.32 14.72 12.16
N PHE A 41 4.50 14.70 12.79
CA PHE A 41 4.78 15.55 13.95
C PHE A 41 4.97 17.02 13.56
N GLU A 42 5.49 17.30 12.37
CA GLU A 42 5.57 18.66 11.84
C GLU A 42 4.16 19.26 11.65
N ALA A 43 3.23 18.53 11.01
CA ALA A 43 1.84 18.96 10.87
C ALA A 43 1.17 19.15 12.23
N LEU A 44 1.39 18.22 13.17
CA LEU A 44 0.88 18.32 14.54
C LEU A 44 1.37 19.61 15.24
N SER A 45 2.64 19.98 15.03
CA SER A 45 3.24 21.17 15.62
C SER A 45 2.65 22.48 15.07
N ARG A 46 2.21 22.47 13.80
CA ARG A 46 1.56 23.60 13.13
C ARG A 46 0.05 23.68 13.43
N GLY A 47 -0.51 22.68 14.13
CA GLY A 47 -1.95 22.57 14.37
C GLY A 47 -2.73 22.13 13.14
N GLU A 48 -2.04 21.62 12.12
CA GLU A 48 -2.63 21.12 10.89
C GLU A 48 -3.07 19.66 11.06
N THR A 49 -4.08 19.25 10.30
CA THR A 49 -4.46 17.83 10.24
C THR A 49 -3.29 17.04 9.66
N PRO A 50 -2.72 16.06 10.39
CA PRO A 50 -1.63 15.25 9.87
C PRO A 50 -2.07 14.54 8.60
N PRO A 51 -1.14 14.11 7.73
CA PRO A 51 -1.45 13.43 6.47
C PRO A 51 -2.18 12.11 6.76
N VAL A 52 -3.50 12.22 6.91
CA VAL A 52 -4.42 11.10 6.90
C VAL A 52 -4.44 10.69 5.45
N ARG A 53 -4.07 9.45 5.18
CA ARG A 53 -4.32 8.84 3.88
C ARG A 53 -5.81 8.99 3.60
N GLU A 54 -6.17 10.02 2.85
CA GLU A 54 -7.32 9.97 1.95
C GLU A 54 -7.14 8.62 1.28
N ARG A 55 -8.09 7.72 1.51
CA ARG A 55 -8.04 6.32 1.10
C ARG A 55 -7.78 6.33 -0.40
N SER A 56 -6.50 6.39 -0.76
CA SER A 56 -6.11 6.56 -2.13
C SER A 56 -6.54 5.24 -2.72
N GLU A 57 -7.54 5.32 -3.59
CA GLU A 57 -8.05 4.26 -4.43
C GLU A 57 -6.93 3.56 -5.22
N ARG A 58 -5.69 4.03 -5.10
CA ARG A 58 -4.49 3.49 -5.68
C ARG A 58 -3.79 2.53 -4.72
N VAL A 59 -4.26 1.29 -4.72
CA VAL A 59 -3.36 0.25 -5.20
C VAL A 59 -3.16 0.53 -6.68
N ALA A 60 -2.33 1.53 -7.02
CA ALA A 60 -1.70 1.62 -8.33
C ALA A 60 -0.51 0.66 -8.33
N LEU A 61 -0.79 -0.60 -7.99
CA LEU A 61 0.14 -1.70 -8.13
C LEU A 61 -0.55 -2.66 -9.08
N CYS A 62 -0.26 -2.40 -10.35
CA CYS A 62 -0.66 -3.12 -11.54
C CYS A 62 -2.13 -2.89 -11.97
N ASN A 63 -2.32 -2.72 -13.28
CA ASN A 63 -3.63 -2.61 -13.92
C ASN A 63 -4.30 -4.00 -14.06
N TRP A 64 -3.97 -4.94 -13.16
CA TRP A 64 -4.58 -6.28 -13.05
C TRP A 64 -5.96 -6.25 -12.39
N ALA A 65 -6.39 -5.13 -11.83
CA ALA A 65 -7.76 -4.98 -11.36
C ALA A 65 -8.78 -5.19 -12.50
N GLU A 66 -8.37 -4.94 -13.75
CA GLU A 66 -9.16 -5.23 -14.96
C GLU A 66 -8.99 -6.67 -15.48
N LEU A 67 -7.98 -7.41 -15.01
CA LEU A 67 -7.82 -8.83 -15.30
C LEU A 67 -8.80 -9.65 -14.45
N THR A 68 -10.02 -9.75 -14.95
CA THR A 68 -11.03 -10.65 -14.36
C THR A 68 -10.71 -12.12 -14.67
N PRO A 69 -11.09 -13.06 -13.79
CA PRO A 69 -10.92 -14.49 -14.04
C PRO A 69 -11.60 -14.96 -15.33
N GLU A 70 -12.62 -14.24 -15.81
CA GLU A 70 -13.29 -14.57 -17.07
C GLU A 70 -12.41 -14.28 -18.29
N LEU A 71 -11.64 -13.19 -18.28
CA LEU A 71 -10.66 -12.87 -19.32
C LEU A 71 -9.53 -13.90 -19.36
N LEU A 72 -9.09 -14.37 -18.18
CA LEU A 72 -8.10 -15.45 -18.07
C LEU A 72 -8.63 -16.78 -18.62
N LYS A 73 -9.91 -17.11 -18.39
CA LYS A 73 -10.54 -18.29 -18.99
C LYS A 73 -10.63 -18.19 -20.51
N ILE A 74 -10.93 -17.01 -21.05
CA ILE A 74 -10.97 -16.77 -22.50
C ILE A 74 -9.58 -16.93 -23.11
N LEU A 75 -8.54 -16.36 -22.50
CA LEU A 75 -7.17 -16.58 -22.94
C LEU A 75 -6.80 -18.07 -22.88
N HIS A 76 -7.10 -18.75 -21.77
CA HIS A 76 -6.81 -20.18 -21.62
C HIS A 76 -7.56 -21.06 -22.64
N SER A 77 -8.80 -20.71 -23.00
CA SER A 77 -9.56 -21.44 -24.03
C SER A 77 -9.01 -21.21 -25.44
N GLN A 78 -8.55 -19.99 -25.75
CA GLN A 78 -7.88 -19.68 -27.01
C GLN A 78 -6.54 -20.43 -27.17
N VAL A 79 -5.85 -20.71 -26.07
CA VAL A 79 -4.64 -21.54 -26.05
C VAL A 79 -4.94 -23.04 -26.24
N ALA A 80 -6.22 -23.45 -26.17
CA ALA A 80 -6.67 -24.83 -26.31
C ALA A 80 -5.93 -25.83 -25.39
N GLY A 81 -5.53 -25.37 -24.19
CA GLY A 81 -4.87 -26.22 -23.19
C GLY A 81 -3.37 -26.46 -23.42
N ARG A 82 -2.71 -25.72 -24.31
CA ARG A 82 -1.24 -25.77 -24.42
C ARG A 82 -0.61 -25.18 -23.15
N LEU A 83 0.29 -25.94 -22.54
CA LEU A 83 1.03 -25.53 -21.33
C LEU A 83 2.19 -24.57 -21.62
N ILE A 84 2.65 -24.53 -22.87
CA ILE A 84 3.78 -23.71 -23.31
C ILE A 84 3.34 -22.93 -24.54
N ILE A 85 3.50 -21.61 -24.49
CA ILE A 85 3.14 -20.68 -25.55
C ILE A 85 4.31 -19.70 -25.70
N ARG A 86 4.56 -19.24 -26.92
CA ARG A 86 5.55 -18.19 -27.18
C ARG A 86 5.00 -16.83 -26.74
N ALA A 87 5.90 -15.96 -26.28
CA ALA A 87 5.52 -14.63 -25.78
C ALA A 87 4.81 -13.79 -26.87
N GLU A 88 5.21 -13.96 -28.13
CA GLU A 88 4.64 -13.25 -29.28
C GLU A 88 3.19 -13.67 -29.53
N GLU A 89 2.89 -14.97 -29.40
CA GLU A 89 1.54 -15.50 -29.54
C GLU A 89 0.64 -15.01 -28.40
N LEU A 90 1.14 -15.02 -27.17
CA LEU A 90 0.41 -14.51 -26.02
C LEU A 90 0.12 -13.00 -26.18
N ALA A 91 1.09 -12.21 -26.67
CA ALA A 91 0.91 -10.78 -26.89
C ALA A 91 -0.14 -10.47 -27.98
N GLN A 92 -0.21 -11.29 -29.04
CA GLN A 92 -1.27 -11.17 -30.05
C GLN A 92 -2.64 -11.45 -29.45
N MET A 93 -2.76 -12.51 -28.65
CA MET A 93 -4.01 -12.85 -27.96
C MET A 93 -4.42 -11.78 -26.94
N TRP A 94 -3.46 -11.23 -26.21
CA TRP A 94 -3.66 -10.12 -25.27
C TRP A 94 -4.28 -8.89 -25.95
N LYS A 95 -3.82 -8.57 -27.18
CA LYS A 95 -4.39 -7.50 -28.01
C LYS A 95 -5.81 -7.81 -28.49
N VAL A 96 -6.09 -9.07 -28.87
CA VAL A 96 -7.44 -9.49 -29.30
C VAL A 96 -8.47 -9.32 -28.19
N VAL A 97 -8.06 -9.51 -26.93
CA VAL A 97 -8.92 -9.35 -25.75
C VAL A 97 -8.98 -7.89 -25.27
N ASN A 98 -8.33 -6.95 -25.98
CA ASN A 98 -8.25 -5.52 -25.62
C ASN A 98 -7.79 -5.27 -24.18
N LEU A 99 -6.83 -6.08 -23.71
CA LEU A 99 -6.29 -5.92 -22.37
C LEU A 99 -5.27 -4.77 -22.31
N PRO A 100 -5.22 -4.01 -21.20
CA PRO A 100 -4.23 -2.97 -21.02
C PRO A 100 -2.81 -3.57 -21.06
N THR A 101 -1.88 -2.84 -21.70
CA THR A 101 -0.47 -3.27 -21.86
C THR A 101 0.47 -2.53 -20.91
N ASP A 102 -0.08 -1.79 -19.96
CA ASP A 102 0.60 -1.07 -18.89
C ASP A 102 -0.25 -1.22 -17.64
#